data_AF-A0A1A0HC13-F1
#
_entry.id   AF-A0A1A0HC13-F1
#
_cell.length_a   1.000
_cell.length_b   1.000
_cell.length_c   1.000
_cell.angle_alpha   90.00
_cell.angle_beta   90.00
_cell.angle_gamma   90.00
#
_symmetry.space_group_name_H-M   'P 1'
#
loop_
_entity.id
_entity.type
_entity.pdbx_description
1 polymer ?
#
loop_
_entity_poly.entity_id
_entity_poly.type
_entity_poly.pdbx_seq_one_letter_code
_entity_poly.pdbx_strand_id
1 'polypeptide(L)'
;MTQNGPSLSGATQASEPAVVPRDVRLLHLIFATQGVQNYQDHVPLQLMDFAHRYTSAVLKDAVTYGDHARGSNGSSQATAAVNTDDIRLAIAAKTNYQFKPAPAKELMLELAHERNGKSLPPVIPKWGLNLPPEKYCLTAKDWDSLDEERGDLDASKRRKH
;
A
#
# COMPACT_ATOMS: atom_id res chain seq x y z
N MET A 1 42.33 -35.30 56.36
CA MET A 1 42.76 -34.89 55.00
C MET A 1 41.81 -35.48 53.99
N THR A 2 40.88 -34.66 53.48
CA THR A 2 40.34 -34.70 52.11
C THR A 2 39.39 -33.50 51.95
N GLN A 3 39.79 -32.56 51.09
CA GLN A 3 39.00 -31.43 50.61
C GLN A 3 37.97 -31.87 49.55
N ASN A 4 36.95 -31.04 49.32
CA ASN A 4 36.26 -30.68 48.05
C ASN A 4 34.86 -30.18 48.44
N GLY A 5 34.32 -29.01 48.09
CA GLY A 5 34.57 -27.89 47.19
C GLY A 5 33.21 -27.15 47.09
N PRO A 6 33.12 -25.84 46.84
CA PRO A 6 31.84 -25.13 46.91
C PRO A 6 30.98 -25.48 45.67
N SER A 7 29.70 -25.77 45.92
CA SER A 7 28.69 -26.00 44.89
C SER A 7 28.49 -24.75 44.04
N LEU A 8 28.94 -24.79 42.77
CA LEU A 8 28.53 -23.83 41.75
C LEU A 8 27.05 -24.08 41.42
N SER A 9 26.15 -23.30 42.01
CA SER A 9 24.78 -23.14 41.54
C SER A 9 24.76 -22.22 40.32
N GLY A 10 25.25 -22.73 39.19
CA GLY A 10 25.09 -22.13 37.87
C GLY A 10 23.99 -22.87 37.11
N ALA A 11 22.73 -22.71 37.55
CA ALA A 11 21.60 -23.15 36.76
C ALA A 11 21.43 -22.18 35.58
N THR A 12 22.09 -22.49 34.47
CA THR A 12 21.74 -21.93 33.16
C THR A 12 20.29 -22.34 32.89
N GLN A 13 19.35 -21.41 33.08
CA GLN A 13 18.00 -21.53 32.54
C GLN A 13 18.13 -21.60 31.03
N ALA A 14 18.09 -22.82 30.48
CA ALA A 14 17.85 -23.03 29.07
C ALA A 14 16.43 -22.51 28.80
N SER A 15 16.34 -21.30 28.24
CA SER A 15 15.10 -20.77 27.70
C SER A 15 14.58 -21.77 26.69
N GLU A 16 13.43 -22.41 26.96
CA GLU A 16 12.76 -23.22 25.95
C GLU A 16 12.62 -22.39 24.67
N PRO A 17 12.96 -22.94 23.50
CA PRO A 17 12.82 -22.20 22.25
C PRO A 17 11.34 -21.86 22.10
N ALA A 18 11.04 -20.56 22.07
CA ALA A 18 9.68 -20.08 21.85
C ALA A 18 9.12 -20.79 20.61
N VAL A 19 8.02 -21.53 20.78
CA VAL A 19 7.40 -22.30 19.70
C VAL A 19 6.86 -21.32 18.67
N VAL A 20 7.62 -21.10 17.60
CA VAL A 20 7.20 -20.22 16.51
C VAL A 20 6.04 -20.88 15.74
N PRO A 21 4.89 -20.20 15.56
CA PRO A 21 3.76 -20.75 14.81
C PRO A 21 4.14 -21.19 13.40
N ARG A 22 3.43 -22.21 12.90
CA ARG A 22 3.67 -22.77 11.55
C ARG A 22 3.63 -21.71 10.46
N ASP A 23 2.61 -20.85 10.46
CA ASP A 23 2.41 -19.86 9.39
C ASP A 23 3.49 -18.78 9.38
N VAL A 24 3.99 -18.40 10.56
CA VAL A 24 5.14 -17.49 10.69
C VAL A 24 6.40 -18.11 10.10
N ARG A 25 6.66 -19.40 10.36
CA ARG A 25 7.78 -20.13 9.72
C ARG A 25 7.65 -20.20 8.20
N LEU A 26 6.42 -20.38 7.69
CA LEU A 26 6.17 -20.34 6.24
C LEU A 26 6.42 -18.95 5.65
N LEU A 27 6.02 -17.88 6.33
CA LEU A 27 6.29 -16.52 5.87
C LEU A 27 7.80 -16.21 5.83
N HIS A 28 8.57 -16.66 6.82
CA HIS A 28 10.04 -16.57 6.77
C HIS A 28 10.63 -17.29 5.56
N LEU A 29 10.11 -18.48 5.23
CA LEU A 29 10.54 -19.22 4.04
C LEU A 29 10.16 -18.46 2.75
N ILE A 30 8.96 -17.89 2.67
CA ILE A 30 8.52 -17.07 1.53
C ILE A 30 9.46 -15.87 1.35
N PHE A 31 9.81 -15.16 2.42
CA PHE A 31 10.77 -14.04 2.36
C PHE A 31 12.14 -14.49 1.87
N ALA A 32 12.63 -15.65 2.33
CA ALA A 32 13.89 -16.22 1.86
C ALA A 32 13.86 -16.54 0.35
N THR A 33 12.74 -17.02 -0.21
CA THR A 33 12.64 -17.26 -1.66
C THR A 33 12.68 -15.97 -2.51
N GLN A 34 12.33 -14.83 -1.91
CA GLN A 34 12.43 -13.51 -2.55
C GLN A 34 13.77 -12.81 -2.25
N GLY A 35 14.71 -13.47 -1.57
CA GLY A 35 15.99 -12.89 -1.17
C GLY A 35 15.90 -11.85 -0.05
N VAL A 36 14.78 -11.79 0.68
CA VAL A 36 14.57 -10.84 1.77
C VAL A 36 14.97 -11.49 3.09
N GLN A 37 16.19 -11.21 3.54
CA GLN A 37 16.76 -11.79 4.75
C GLN A 37 16.62 -10.89 5.99
N ASN A 38 16.45 -9.58 5.78
CA ASN A 38 16.39 -8.58 6.83
C ASN A 38 15.01 -7.91 6.85
N TYR A 39 14.20 -8.24 7.84
CA TYR A 39 12.90 -7.61 8.11
C TYR A 39 12.69 -7.50 9.63
N GLN A 40 11.76 -6.65 10.05
CA GLN A 40 11.41 -6.52 11.46
C GLN A 40 10.49 -7.66 11.90
N ASP A 41 10.59 -8.06 13.17
CA ASP A 41 9.87 -9.22 13.72
C ASP A 41 8.33 -9.11 13.62
N HIS A 42 7.79 -7.90 13.52
CA HIS A 42 6.35 -7.67 13.40
C HIS A 42 5.80 -7.84 11.97
N VAL A 43 6.65 -7.86 10.95
CA VAL A 43 6.22 -7.92 9.53
C VAL A 43 5.42 -9.19 9.21
N PRO A 44 5.84 -10.41 9.64
CA PRO A 44 5.04 -11.62 9.43
C PRO A 44 3.65 -11.52 10.05
N LEU A 45 3.54 -10.96 11.26
CA LEU A 45 2.25 -10.79 11.95
C LEU A 45 1.34 -9.83 11.19
N GLN A 46 1.86 -8.69 10.76
CA GLN A 46 1.10 -7.72 9.98
C GLN A 46 0.60 -8.31 8.64
N LEU A 47 1.43 -9.10 7.97
CA LEU A 47 1.06 -9.76 6.72
C LEU A 47 -0.01 -10.84 6.94
N MET A 48 0.06 -11.57 8.05
CA MET A 48 -0.95 -12.55 8.43
C MET A 48 -2.30 -11.88 8.75
N ASP A 49 -2.29 -10.76 9.49
CA ASP A 49 -3.48 -9.96 9.76
C ASP A 49 -4.11 -9.43 8.47
N PHE A 50 -3.28 -8.97 7.53
CA PHE A 50 -3.73 -8.57 6.21
C PHE A 50 -4.38 -9.73 5.46
N ALA A 51 -3.73 -10.89 5.39
CA ALA A 51 -4.26 -12.07 4.70
C ALA A 51 -5.59 -12.53 5.30
N HIS A 52 -5.71 -12.53 6.63
CA HIS A 52 -6.95 -12.89 7.31
C HIS A 52 -8.09 -11.90 7.01
N ARG A 53 -7.82 -10.59 7.10
CA ARG A 53 -8.81 -9.55 6.77
C ARG A 53 -9.23 -9.59 5.30
N TYR A 54 -8.28 -9.78 4.39
CA TYR A 54 -8.52 -9.89 2.96
C TYR A 54 -9.40 -11.10 2.63
N THR A 55 -9.02 -12.29 3.07
CA THR A 55 -9.78 -13.52 2.81
C THR A 55 -11.17 -13.46 3.45
N SER A 56 -11.29 -12.93 4.67
CA SER A 56 -12.60 -12.75 5.31
C SER A 56 -13.51 -11.82 4.52
N ALA A 57 -12.98 -10.73 3.95
CA ALA A 57 -13.75 -9.81 3.13
C ALA A 57 -14.15 -10.46 1.78
N VAL A 58 -13.24 -11.18 1.14
CA VAL A 58 -13.53 -11.90 -0.13
C VAL A 58 -14.60 -12.97 0.08
N LEU A 59 -14.51 -13.76 1.16
CA LEU A 59 -15.48 -14.81 1.44
C LEU A 59 -16.88 -14.25 1.76
N LYS A 60 -16.97 -13.11 2.47
CA LYS A 60 -18.25 -12.43 2.72
C LYS A 60 -18.91 -11.98 1.42
N ASP A 61 -18.14 -11.39 0.51
CA ASP A 61 -18.66 -10.97 -0.80
C ASP A 61 -19.06 -12.19 -1.66
N ALA A 62 -18.26 -13.27 -1.63
CA ALA A 62 -18.56 -14.50 -2.36
C ALA A 62 -19.85 -15.18 -1.88
N VAL A 63 -20.10 -15.24 -0.56
CA VAL A 63 -21.39 -15.72 -0.01
C VAL A 63 -22.54 -14.87 -0.55
N THR A 64 -22.39 -13.55 -0.54
CA THR A 64 -23.41 -12.63 -1.07
C THR A 64 -23.67 -12.88 -2.56
N TYR A 65 -22.64 -13.11 -3.37
CA TYR A 65 -22.79 -13.43 -4.79
C TYR A 65 -23.48 -14.78 -5.03
N GLY A 66 -23.13 -15.80 -4.23
CA GLY A 66 -23.79 -17.11 -4.26
C GLY A 66 -25.28 -17.02 -3.93
N ASP A 67 -25.65 -16.22 -2.91
CA ASP A 67 -27.05 -15.97 -2.54
C ASP A 67 -27.81 -15.27 -3.67
N HIS A 68 -27.21 -14.25 -4.29
CA HIS A 68 -27.80 -13.52 -5.41
C HIS A 68 -28.06 -14.41 -6.63
N ALA A 69 -27.12 -15.31 -6.97
CA ALA A 69 -27.27 -16.23 -8.10
C ALA A 69 -28.40 -17.27 -7.88
N ARG A 70 -28.68 -17.64 -6.63
CA ARG A 70 -29.64 -18.70 -6.27
C ARG A 70 -31.04 -18.17 -5.95
N GLY A 71 -31.14 -16.93 -5.46
CA GLY A 71 -32.42 -16.25 -5.22
C GLY A 71 -33.29 -16.07 -6.49
N SER A 72 -32.68 -16.09 -7.68
CA SER A 72 -33.42 -16.03 -8.97
C SER A 72 -34.05 -17.36 -9.39
N ASN A 73 -33.58 -18.50 -8.87
CA ASN A 73 -33.95 -19.84 -9.34
C ASN A 73 -34.55 -20.68 -8.21
N GLY A 74 -35.56 -20.16 -7.49
CA GLY A 74 -36.57 -20.90 -6.70
C GLY A 74 -36.13 -22.02 -5.73
N SER A 75 -34.85 -22.25 -5.51
CA SER A 75 -34.28 -23.35 -4.73
C SER A 75 -33.79 -22.77 -3.41
N SER A 76 -34.74 -22.75 -2.48
CA SER A 76 -34.58 -22.38 -1.07
C SER A 76 -33.66 -23.36 -0.33
N GLN A 77 -32.37 -23.32 -0.66
CA GLN A 77 -31.32 -23.91 0.17
C GLN A 77 -30.33 -22.82 0.55
N ALA A 78 -30.67 -22.11 1.63
CA ALA A 78 -29.95 -21.00 2.25
C ALA A 78 -28.57 -21.38 2.85
N THR A 79 -27.96 -22.46 2.39
CA THR A 79 -26.69 -23.02 2.88
C THR A 79 -25.96 -23.76 1.76
N ALA A 80 -25.93 -23.19 0.55
CA ALA A 80 -25.13 -23.75 -0.52
C ALA A 80 -23.65 -23.37 -0.33
N ALA A 81 -22.76 -24.35 -0.44
CA ALA A 81 -21.32 -24.13 -0.36
C ALA A 81 -20.86 -23.08 -1.38
N VAL A 82 -20.00 -22.17 -0.95
CA VAL A 82 -19.39 -21.13 -1.81
C VAL A 82 -18.67 -21.81 -2.97
N ASN A 83 -19.02 -21.45 -4.21
CA ASN A 83 -18.37 -22.00 -5.40
C ASN A 83 -17.09 -21.21 -5.74
N THR A 84 -16.18 -21.82 -6.51
CA THR A 84 -14.97 -21.15 -6.97
C THR A 84 -15.26 -19.95 -7.86
N ASP A 85 -16.38 -19.95 -8.60
CA ASP A 85 -16.76 -18.83 -9.46
C ASP A 85 -17.21 -17.61 -8.66
N ASP A 86 -17.90 -17.81 -7.52
CA ASP A 86 -18.28 -16.73 -6.61
C ASP A 86 -17.03 -16.06 -6.00
N ILE A 87 -16.02 -16.88 -5.65
CA ILE A 87 -14.72 -16.39 -5.15
C ILE A 87 -13.98 -15.61 -6.24
N ARG A 88 -13.94 -16.13 -7.48
CA ARG A 88 -13.31 -15.43 -8.62
C ARG A 88 -13.97 -14.08 -8.87
N LEU A 89 -15.30 -14.02 -8.82
CA LEU A 89 -16.05 -12.77 -8.98
C LEU A 89 -15.74 -11.78 -7.85
N ALA A 90 -15.70 -12.24 -6.59
CA ALA A 90 -15.34 -11.44 -5.43
C ALA A 90 -13.92 -10.86 -5.53
N ILE A 91 -12.95 -11.66 -5.97
CA ILE A 91 -11.58 -11.20 -6.19
C ILE A 91 -11.50 -10.18 -7.34
N ALA A 92 -12.19 -10.44 -8.45
CA ALA A 92 -12.21 -9.55 -9.61
C ALA A 92 -12.80 -8.17 -9.25
N ALA A 93 -13.90 -8.15 -8.49
CA ALA A 93 -14.54 -6.92 -8.03
C ALA A 93 -13.57 -6.04 -7.21
N LYS A 94 -12.77 -6.63 -6.31
CA LYS A 94 -11.80 -5.90 -5.48
C LYS A 94 -10.55 -5.46 -6.25
N THR A 95 -10.08 -6.29 -7.19
CA THR A 95 -8.87 -6.01 -7.99
C THR A 95 -8.99 -4.71 -8.77
N ASN A 96 -10.20 -4.33 -9.17
CA ASN A 96 -10.45 -3.10 -9.93
C ASN A 96 -10.04 -1.80 -9.21
N TYR A 97 -9.96 -1.78 -7.87
CA TYR A 97 -9.68 -0.54 -7.12
C TYR A 97 -8.64 -0.69 -6.00
N GLN A 98 -8.31 -1.91 -5.55
CA GLN A 98 -7.38 -2.11 -4.42
C GLN A 98 -5.97 -2.49 -4.85
N PHE A 99 -5.83 -3.20 -5.96
CA PHE A 99 -4.54 -3.74 -6.39
C PHE A 99 -4.05 -3.02 -7.63
N LYS A 100 -2.73 -2.87 -7.74
CA LYS A 100 -2.13 -2.32 -8.95
C LYS A 100 -2.27 -3.36 -10.07
N PRO A 101 -3.03 -3.09 -11.13
CA PRO A 101 -3.05 -3.99 -12.28
C PRO A 101 -1.67 -3.99 -12.95
N ALA A 102 -1.45 -4.96 -13.84
CA ALA A 102 -0.28 -4.93 -14.71
C ALA A 102 -0.21 -3.55 -15.41
N PRO A 103 0.99 -2.95 -15.50
CA PRO A 103 1.13 -1.62 -16.07
C PRO A 103 0.62 -1.62 -17.51
N ALA A 104 -0.35 -0.76 -17.81
CA ALA A 104 -0.94 -0.62 -19.14
C ALA A 104 0.08 0.02 -20.10
N LYS A 105 0.91 -0.82 -20.72
CA LYS A 105 2.00 -0.40 -21.61
C LYS A 105 1.49 0.45 -22.77
N GLU A 106 0.45 0.00 -23.47
CA GLU A 106 -0.10 0.72 -24.63
C GLU A 106 -0.62 2.11 -24.24
N LEU A 107 -1.37 2.21 -23.14
CA LEU A 107 -1.85 3.48 -22.61
C LEU A 107 -0.69 4.43 -22.25
N MET A 108 0.38 3.92 -21.62
CA MET A 108 1.56 4.73 -21.31
C MET A 108 2.32 5.16 -22.56
N LEU A 109 2.40 4.30 -23.59
CA LEU A 109 3.03 4.64 -24.87
C LEU A 109 2.25 5.71 -25.62
N GLU A 110 0.93 5.61 -25.66
CA GLU A 110 0.05 6.61 -26.25
C GLU A 110 0.19 7.97 -25.54
N LEU A 111 0.14 7.97 -24.20
CA LEU A 111 0.33 9.17 -23.40
C LEU A 111 1.73 9.77 -23.57
N ALA A 112 2.76 8.92 -23.67
CA ALA A 112 4.12 9.35 -23.97
C ALA A 112 4.20 9.97 -25.36
N HIS A 113 3.56 9.40 -26.37
CA HIS A 113 3.54 9.96 -27.73
C HIS A 113 2.85 11.33 -27.77
N GLU A 114 1.70 11.48 -27.11
CA GLU A 114 0.99 12.76 -26.98
C GLU A 114 1.85 13.83 -26.29
N ARG A 115 2.57 13.46 -25.22
CA ARG A 115 3.43 14.38 -24.48
C ARG A 115 4.73 14.72 -25.19
N ASN A 116 5.38 13.73 -25.79
CA ASN A 116 6.67 13.87 -26.47
C ASN A 116 6.53 14.55 -27.84
N GLY A 117 5.32 14.65 -28.40
CA GLY A 117 5.06 15.43 -29.61
C GLY A 117 5.28 16.94 -29.43
N LYS A 118 5.35 17.44 -28.18
CA LYS A 118 5.68 18.84 -27.89
C LYS A 118 7.20 19.00 -27.86
N SER A 119 7.72 19.77 -28.81
CA SER A 119 9.15 20.13 -28.84
C SER A 119 9.59 20.75 -27.52
N LEU A 120 10.84 20.49 -27.14
CA LEU A 120 11.43 21.06 -25.93
C LEU A 120 11.45 22.60 -26.01
N PRO A 121 11.17 23.31 -24.91
CA PRO A 121 11.32 24.77 -24.87
C PRO A 121 12.77 25.18 -25.16
N PRO A 122 13.00 26.32 -25.83
CA PRO A 122 14.35 26.84 -26.05
C PRO A 122 15.01 27.14 -24.69
N VAL A 123 16.23 26.64 -24.51
CA VAL A 123 17.00 26.80 -23.28
C VAL A 123 17.92 28.02 -23.41
N ILE A 124 17.91 28.91 -22.41
CA ILE A 124 18.85 30.03 -22.33
C ILE A 124 20.21 29.48 -21.89
N PRO A 125 21.31 29.67 -22.64
CA PRO A 125 22.64 29.21 -22.26
C PRO A 125 23.23 30.13 -21.18
N LYS A 126 22.65 30.09 -19.98
CA LYS A 126 23.18 30.71 -18.77
C LYS A 126 23.57 29.61 -17.82
N TRP A 127 24.76 29.70 -17.24
CA TRP A 127 25.15 28.81 -16.16
C TRP A 127 24.26 29.05 -14.94
N GLY A 128 23.45 28.07 -14.56
CA GLY A 128 22.57 28.14 -13.39
C GLY A 128 21.21 27.45 -13.58
N LEU A 129 20.36 27.54 -12.55
CA LEU A 129 19.01 27.01 -12.56
C LEU A 129 18.03 28.03 -13.15
N ASN A 130 17.20 27.60 -14.10
CA ASN A 130 16.10 28.40 -14.62
C ASN A 130 14.85 28.17 -13.75
N LEU A 131 14.63 29.05 -12.77
CA LEU A 131 13.44 28.99 -11.94
C LEU A 131 12.21 29.41 -12.74
N PRO A 132 11.03 28.81 -12.47
CA PRO A 132 9.76 29.35 -12.95
C PRO A 132 9.59 30.84 -12.56
N PRO A 133 8.71 31.59 -13.24
CA PRO A 133 8.34 32.93 -12.79
C PRO A 133 7.96 32.96 -11.31
N GLU A 134 8.27 34.06 -10.61
CA GLU A 134 8.10 34.18 -9.15
C GLU A 134 6.70 33.79 -8.66
N LYS A 135 5.65 34.13 -9.42
CA LYS A 135 4.26 33.74 -9.15
C LYS A 135 4.00 32.21 -9.10
N TYR A 136 4.89 31.40 -9.66
CA TYR A 136 4.86 29.94 -9.64
C TYR A 136 5.99 29.35 -8.78
N CYS A 137 6.81 30.20 -8.15
CA CYS A 137 7.77 29.77 -7.15
C CYS A 137 7.13 29.79 -5.77
N LEU A 138 7.23 28.67 -5.06
CA LEU A 138 6.98 28.63 -3.63
C LEU A 138 8.19 29.26 -2.92
N THR A 139 8.30 30.59 -2.96
CA THR A 139 9.15 31.31 -2.02
C THR A 139 8.51 31.14 -0.65
N ALA A 140 9.30 30.80 0.37
CA ALA A 140 8.84 30.52 1.73
C ALA A 140 8.22 31.78 2.39
N LYS A 141 7.08 32.21 1.87
CA LYS A 141 6.23 33.28 2.39
C LYS A 141 5.42 32.70 3.54
N ASP A 142 5.38 33.42 4.66
CA ASP A 142 4.54 33.06 5.79
C ASP A 142 3.06 33.10 5.38
N TRP A 143 2.25 32.18 5.89
CA TRP A 143 0.83 32.06 5.53
C TRP A 143 0.02 33.35 5.76
N ASP A 144 0.42 34.17 6.74
CA ASP A 144 -0.20 35.47 7.08
C ASP A 144 0.00 36.51 5.95
N SER A 145 1.18 36.50 5.32
CA SER A 145 1.51 37.41 4.22
C SER A 145 0.76 37.11 2.92
N LEU A 146 0.26 35.88 2.76
CA LEU A 146 -0.50 35.47 1.58
C LEU A 146 -1.92 36.05 1.59
N ASP A 147 -2.54 36.18 2.77
CA ASP A 147 -3.89 36.71 2.91
C ASP A 147 -3.92 38.24 2.73
N GLU A 148 -2.89 38.94 3.22
CA GLU A 148 -2.70 40.38 3.01
C GLU A 148 -2.53 40.72 1.52
N GLU A 149 -1.66 39.98 0.81
CA GLU A 149 -1.40 40.19 -0.63
C GLU A 149 -2.65 39.87 -1.49
N ARG A 150 -3.46 38.88 -1.09
CA ARG A 150 -4.74 38.58 -1.74
C ARG A 150 -5.76 39.71 -1.57
N GLY A 151 -5.83 40.29 -0.37
CA GLY A 151 -6.63 41.48 -0.08
C GLY A 151 -6.23 42.69 -0.91
N ASP A 152 -4.93 42.93 -1.06
CA ASP A 152 -4.37 44.04 -1.84
C ASP A 152 -4.59 43.88 -3.35
N LEU A 153 -4.54 42.66 -3.88
CA LEU A 153 -4.85 42.34 -5.28
C LEU A 153 -6.33 42.60 -5.61
N ASP A 154 -7.25 42.20 -4.71
CA ASP A 154 -8.69 42.45 -4.87
C ASP A 154 -9.04 43.94 -4.70
N ALA A 155 -8.39 44.64 -3.75
CA ALA A 155 -8.56 46.09 -3.57
C ALA A 155 -8.05 46.88 -4.79
N SER A 156 -6.92 46.48 -5.37
CA SER A 156 -6.35 47.10 -6.57
C SER A 156 -7.21 46.89 -7.83
N LYS A 157 -7.96 45.78 -7.88
CA LYS A 157 -8.89 45.48 -8.98
C LYS A 157 -10.18 46.32 -8.90
N ARG A 158 -10.65 46.63 -7.69
CA ARG A 158 -11.83 47.50 -7.45
C ARG A 158 -11.56 48.99 -7.70
N ARG A 159 -10.31 49.45 -7.60
CA ARG A 159 -9.90 50.84 -7.87
C ARG A 159 -9.69 51.17 -9.36
N LYS A 160 -9.68 50.15 -10.23
CA LYS A 160 -9.49 50.30 -11.68
C LYS A 160 -10.80 50.26 -12.48
N HIS A 161 -11.94 50.25 -11.82
CA HIS A 161 -13.28 50.40 -12.40
C HIS A 161 -13.95 51.63 -11.78
#